data_AF-A0A6J8EUE2-F1
#
_entry.id   AF-A0A6J8EUE2-F1
#
_cell.length_a   1.000
_cell.length_b   1.000
_cell.length_c   1.000
_cell.angle_alpha   90.00
_cell.angle_beta   90.00
_cell.angle_gamma   90.00
#
_symmetry.space_group_name_H-M   'P 1'
#
loop_
_entity.id
_entity.type
_entity.pdbx_description
1 polymer ?
#
loop_
_entity_poly.entity_id
_entity_poly.type
_entity_poly.pdbx_seq_one_letter_code
_entity_poly.pdbx_strand_id
1 'polypeptide(L)'
;MASLRKASTRFNHLLWQKSSKCNNLSLVNGVKHMSSLETLGFIGLGNMGNHMARNLVKKGYKLVVFDVSKNAMKTIENMEGCENCVQTVNSPADVAAQCKHIITMLPATQHVQEVYTSRGTGIFSAIQENSLLVDSSTIDPAASQEMAAIATEKDSSYVDAPVSGGVNAARDAALTFMVGGAPRSFEMAQKYLSVMGRNVVHCGPVGTGQAAKICNNMLLGISMIGTSEAMNLGKKLGLEPKLLAKILNTSSGRCWEDLNCSHDQGSGSC
;
A
#
# COMPACT_ATOMS: atom_id res chain seq x y z
N MET A 1 -19.87 -31.70 62.33
CA MET A 1 -20.01 -32.93 61.51
C MET A 1 -18.69 -33.07 60.75
N ALA A 2 -17.66 -33.76 61.26
CA ALA A 2 -17.50 -35.24 61.26
C ALA A 2 -17.81 -35.82 59.87
N SER A 3 -16.99 -36.62 59.17
CA SER A 3 -15.78 -37.41 59.43
C SER A 3 -15.43 -38.01 58.04
N LEU A 4 -14.18 -38.13 57.57
CA LEU A 4 -13.32 -39.34 57.64
C LEU A 4 -12.15 -39.06 56.65
N ARG A 5 -10.92 -38.66 57.06
CA ARG A 5 -9.75 -39.44 57.58
C ARG A 5 -9.30 -40.62 56.68
N LYS A 6 -8.12 -40.49 56.04
CA LYS A 6 -6.80 -41.13 56.38
C LYS A 6 -6.66 -42.57 55.82
N ALA A 7 -5.50 -43.13 55.44
CA ALA A 7 -4.10 -42.70 55.35
C ALA A 7 -3.26 -43.75 54.55
N SER A 8 -2.12 -43.29 54.04
CA SER A 8 -0.81 -43.94 53.76
C SER A 8 -0.65 -45.48 53.80
N THR A 9 0.16 -46.04 52.88
CA THR A 9 1.46 -46.72 53.20
C THR A 9 2.21 -47.25 51.95
N ARG A 10 3.55 -47.02 51.91
CA ARG A 10 4.68 -47.97 51.59
C ARG A 10 4.64 -48.83 50.30
N PHE A 11 5.71 -49.23 49.60
CA PHE A 11 7.18 -49.09 49.64
C PHE A 11 7.74 -49.77 48.36
N ASN A 12 8.99 -49.46 48.02
CA ASN A 12 9.87 -50.02 46.97
C ASN A 12 9.70 -51.48 46.49
N HIS A 13 9.90 -51.71 45.18
CA HIS A 13 10.95 -52.52 44.51
C HIS A 13 10.45 -52.90 43.09
N LEU A 14 11.14 -52.48 42.02
CA LEU A 14 12.23 -53.19 41.32
C LEU A 14 11.76 -54.51 40.66
N LEU A 15 12.28 -54.76 39.44
CA LEU A 15 12.06 -55.91 38.51
C LEU A 15 11.08 -55.56 37.37
N TRP A 16 11.36 -55.75 36.08
CA TRP A 16 12.51 -56.32 35.37
C TRP A 16 12.34 -56.01 33.87
N GLN A 17 13.41 -55.49 33.26
CA GLN A 17 13.86 -55.69 31.88
C GLN A 17 12.87 -55.72 30.69
N LYS A 18 13.09 -54.76 29.78
CA LYS A 18 13.30 -54.90 28.32
C LYS A 18 13.15 -53.48 27.75
N SER A 19 13.93 -52.93 26.85
CA SER A 19 15.04 -53.40 26.02
C SER A 19 15.50 -52.14 25.28
N SER A 20 16.80 -51.86 25.31
CA SER A 20 17.59 -51.43 24.15
C SER A 20 17.02 -50.31 23.26
N LYS A 21 17.60 -49.11 23.34
CA LYS A 21 18.56 -48.61 22.33
C LYS A 21 18.94 -47.15 22.59
N CYS A 22 20.24 -46.92 22.71
CA CYS A 22 20.88 -45.66 22.40
C CYS A 22 20.53 -45.24 20.96
N ASN A 23 20.28 -43.97 20.72
CA ASN A 23 21.17 -43.08 19.95
C ASN A 23 20.45 -41.85 19.41
N ASN A 24 21.25 -40.79 19.33
CA ASN A 24 21.16 -39.66 18.42
C ASN A 24 20.14 -38.57 18.74
N LEU A 25 20.64 -37.64 19.54
CA LEU A 25 20.46 -36.21 19.35
C LEU A 25 20.77 -35.83 17.88
N SER A 26 19.74 -35.73 17.04
CA SER A 26 19.82 -35.04 15.75
C SER A 26 19.09 -33.71 15.84
N LEU A 27 19.89 -32.64 15.76
CA LEU A 27 19.47 -31.30 15.40
C LEU A 27 18.68 -31.36 14.09
N VAL A 28 17.36 -31.27 14.16
CA VAL A 28 16.55 -31.04 12.96
C VAL A 28 16.55 -29.54 12.71
N ASN A 29 17.39 -29.14 11.77
CA ASN A 29 17.45 -27.82 11.18
C ASN A 29 16.05 -27.37 10.73
N GLY A 30 15.47 -26.41 11.45
CA GLY A 30 14.33 -25.63 10.99
C GLY A 30 14.79 -24.61 9.94
N VAL A 31 15.14 -25.07 8.75
CA VAL A 31 15.22 -24.17 7.59
C VAL A 31 13.78 -23.79 7.26
N LYS A 32 13.32 -22.62 7.73
CA LYS A 32 12.18 -21.96 7.12
C LYS A 32 12.52 -21.83 5.65
N HIS A 33 11.79 -22.55 4.80
CA HIS A 33 11.85 -22.37 3.36
C HIS A 33 11.35 -20.96 3.09
N MET A 34 12.28 -20.00 3.03
CA MET A 34 11.99 -18.62 2.69
C MET A 34 11.72 -18.64 1.19
N SER A 35 10.46 -18.86 0.81
CA SER A 35 10.01 -18.67 -0.56
C SER A 35 10.50 -17.29 -0.98
N SER A 36 11.36 -17.23 -2.00
CA SER A 36 11.82 -15.96 -2.55
C SER A 36 10.59 -15.12 -2.88
N LEU A 37 10.50 -13.92 -2.31
CA LEU A 37 9.41 -13.01 -2.62
C LEU A 37 9.38 -12.74 -4.12
N GLU A 38 8.18 -12.66 -4.69
CA GLU A 38 7.98 -12.42 -6.13
C GLU A 38 8.55 -11.06 -6.57
N THR A 39 8.94 -10.99 -7.84
CA THR A 39 9.31 -9.73 -8.49
C THR A 39 8.04 -8.97 -8.89
N LEU A 40 7.95 -7.69 -8.53
CA LEU A 40 6.83 -6.81 -8.87
C LEU A 40 7.24 -5.75 -9.88
N GLY A 41 6.31 -5.37 -10.75
CA GLY A 41 6.42 -4.19 -11.61
C GLY A 41 5.96 -2.95 -10.86
N PHE A 42 6.68 -1.84 -10.98
CA PHE A 42 6.24 -0.55 -10.43
C PHE A 42 6.47 0.59 -11.43
N ILE A 43 5.41 1.25 -11.85
CA ILE A 43 5.47 2.34 -12.84
C ILE A 43 4.97 3.64 -12.21
N GLY A 44 5.79 4.68 -12.26
CA GLY A 44 5.52 5.98 -11.65
C GLY A 44 6.17 6.13 -10.28
N LEU A 45 7.34 6.76 -10.24
CA LEU A 45 8.21 6.96 -9.09
C LEU A 45 8.22 8.43 -8.63
N GLY A 46 7.07 9.11 -8.77
CA GLY A 46 6.87 10.47 -8.26
C GLY A 46 6.80 10.53 -6.72
N ASN A 47 6.24 11.62 -6.20
CA ASN A 47 6.17 11.92 -4.76
C ASN A 47 5.56 10.78 -3.92
N MET A 48 4.54 10.09 -4.45
CA MET A 48 3.92 8.96 -3.75
C MET A 48 4.62 7.64 -4.10
N GLY A 49 4.81 7.39 -5.40
CA GLY A 49 5.29 6.11 -5.93
C GLY A 49 6.69 5.73 -5.45
N ASN A 50 7.61 6.70 -5.31
CA ASN A 50 8.96 6.42 -4.79
C ASN A 50 8.90 5.87 -3.35
N HIS A 51 8.08 6.45 -2.47
CA HIS A 51 7.92 5.95 -1.10
C HIS A 51 7.20 4.58 -1.04
N MET A 52 6.23 4.37 -1.93
CA MET A 52 5.54 3.08 -2.06
C MET A 52 6.51 1.96 -2.51
N ALA A 53 7.27 2.19 -3.57
CA ALA A 53 8.31 1.27 -4.06
C ALA A 53 9.36 0.98 -2.97
N ARG A 54 9.80 2.01 -2.23
CA ARG A 54 10.69 1.88 -1.07
C ARG A 54 10.18 0.89 -0.02
N ASN A 55 8.89 0.96 0.32
CA ASN A 55 8.31 0.08 1.33
C ASN A 55 8.25 -1.38 0.86
N LEU A 56 7.99 -1.60 -0.42
CA LEU A 56 8.05 -2.94 -1.02
C LEU A 56 9.46 -3.53 -0.93
N VAL A 57 10.49 -2.76 -1.31
CA VAL A 57 11.88 -3.22 -1.25
C VAL A 57 12.32 -3.51 0.19
N LYS A 58 11.99 -2.63 1.14
CA LYS A 58 12.26 -2.87 2.58
C LYS A 58 11.61 -4.14 3.11
N LYS A 59 10.51 -4.58 2.51
CA LYS A 59 9.83 -5.84 2.85
C LYS A 59 10.43 -7.06 2.16
N GLY A 60 11.40 -6.87 1.27
CA GLY A 60 12.16 -7.90 0.57
C GLY A 60 11.66 -8.21 -0.84
N TYR A 61 10.72 -7.44 -1.40
CA TYR A 61 10.30 -7.60 -2.79
C TYR A 61 11.39 -7.07 -3.74
N LYS A 62 11.57 -7.78 -4.86
CA LYS A 62 12.35 -7.26 -6.00
C LYS A 62 11.44 -6.46 -6.90
N LEU A 63 11.91 -5.34 -7.43
CA LEU A 63 11.13 -4.48 -8.31
C LEU A 63 11.77 -4.34 -9.70
N VAL A 64 10.95 -4.43 -10.74
CA VAL A 64 11.26 -3.90 -12.07
C VAL A 64 10.50 -2.59 -12.23
N VAL A 65 11.21 -1.49 -12.43
CA VAL A 65 10.64 -0.15 -12.30
C VAL A 65 10.81 0.69 -13.55
N PHE A 66 9.84 1.58 -13.79
CA PHE A 66 9.90 2.58 -14.85
C PHE A 66 9.27 3.91 -14.39
N ASP A 67 9.87 5.01 -14.82
CA ASP A 67 9.33 6.36 -14.74
C ASP A 67 9.89 7.17 -15.92
N VAL A 68 9.08 8.09 -16.45
CA VAL A 68 9.50 8.99 -17.54
C VAL A 68 10.61 9.97 -17.11
N SER A 69 10.69 10.26 -15.80
CA SER A 69 11.71 11.09 -15.17
C SER A 69 12.98 10.29 -14.90
N LYS A 70 14.03 10.60 -15.67
CA LYS A 70 15.39 10.07 -15.42
C LYS A 70 15.90 10.35 -14.00
N ASN A 71 15.47 11.44 -13.39
CA ASN A 71 15.86 11.77 -12.02
C ASN A 71 15.18 10.83 -10.99
N ALA A 72 13.91 10.49 -11.22
CA ALA A 72 13.21 9.53 -10.35
C ALA A 72 13.86 8.13 -10.46
N MET A 73 14.20 7.71 -11.68
CA MET A 73 14.92 6.46 -11.94
C MET A 73 16.29 6.41 -11.25
N LYS A 74 17.10 7.47 -11.35
CA LYS A 74 18.37 7.56 -10.61
C LYS A 74 18.18 7.54 -9.10
N THR A 75 17.10 8.15 -8.60
CA THR A 75 16.83 8.23 -7.15
C THR A 75 16.48 6.87 -6.54
N ILE A 76 15.79 6.00 -7.29
CA ILE A 76 15.46 4.66 -6.82
C ILE A 76 16.66 3.71 -6.95
N GLU A 77 17.48 3.84 -8.01
CA GLU A 77 18.70 3.05 -8.20
C GLU A 77 19.74 3.29 -7.10
N ASN A 78 19.96 4.55 -6.72
CA ASN A 78 20.97 4.93 -5.72
C ASN A 78 20.45 4.84 -4.28
N MET A 79 19.37 4.10 -4.05
CA MET A 79 18.81 3.97 -2.72
C MET A 79 19.60 2.98 -1.88
N GLU A 80 20.06 3.42 -0.72
CA GLU A 80 20.74 2.58 0.26
C GLU A 80 19.90 1.35 0.65
N GLY A 81 20.54 0.18 0.67
CA GLY A 81 19.90 -1.10 1.03
C GLY A 81 19.01 -1.70 -0.07
N CYS A 82 19.04 -1.13 -1.28
CA CYS A 82 18.33 -1.66 -2.45
C CYS A 82 19.27 -2.29 -3.48
N GLU A 83 20.55 -2.52 -3.14
CA GLU A 83 21.50 -3.15 -4.05
C GLU A 83 20.93 -4.51 -4.53
N ASN A 84 20.83 -4.69 -5.85
CA ASN A 84 20.27 -5.89 -6.49
C ASN A 84 18.76 -6.16 -6.24
N CYS A 85 18.03 -5.22 -5.63
CA CYS A 85 16.59 -5.35 -5.38
C CYS A 85 15.73 -4.58 -6.39
N VAL A 86 16.31 -3.59 -7.08
CA VAL A 86 15.62 -2.77 -8.09
C VAL A 86 16.33 -2.91 -9.43
N GLN A 87 15.55 -3.20 -10.47
CA GLN A 87 15.97 -3.19 -11.86
C GLN A 87 15.20 -2.09 -12.59
N THR A 88 15.92 -1.17 -13.23
CA THR A 88 15.33 -0.15 -14.09
C THR A 88 15.19 -0.64 -15.53
N VAL A 89 14.12 -0.21 -16.20
CA VAL A 89 13.86 -0.52 -17.61
C VAL A 89 13.46 0.74 -18.38
N ASN A 90 13.25 0.63 -19.69
CA ASN A 90 13.10 1.79 -20.59
C ASN A 90 11.65 2.09 -20.98
N SER A 91 10.70 1.20 -20.66
CA SER A 91 9.29 1.39 -20.98
C SER A 91 8.35 0.61 -20.06
N PRO A 92 7.06 0.97 -19.98
CA PRO A 92 6.03 0.15 -19.34
C PRO A 92 5.92 -1.27 -19.90
N ALA A 93 6.11 -1.45 -21.21
CA ALA A 93 6.13 -2.76 -21.85
C ALA A 93 7.28 -3.64 -21.32
N ASP A 94 8.47 -3.07 -21.09
CA ASP A 94 9.60 -3.81 -20.53
C ASP A 94 9.31 -4.31 -19.09
N VAL A 95 8.53 -3.54 -18.31
CA VAL A 95 8.05 -3.97 -17.00
C VAL A 95 7.08 -5.15 -17.17
N ALA A 96 6.12 -5.02 -18.07
CA ALA A 96 5.08 -6.03 -18.30
C ALA A 96 5.63 -7.36 -18.84
N ALA A 97 6.68 -7.30 -19.67
CA ALA A 97 7.39 -8.46 -20.17
C ALA A 97 8.07 -9.29 -19.06
N GLN A 98 8.35 -8.68 -17.90
CA GLN A 98 9.11 -9.30 -16.81
C GLN A 98 8.26 -9.56 -15.56
N CYS A 99 7.13 -8.86 -15.38
CA CYS A 99 6.33 -8.91 -14.16
C CYS A 99 4.85 -9.21 -14.45
N LYS A 100 4.29 -10.16 -13.71
CA LYS A 100 2.83 -10.45 -13.72
C LYS A 100 2.04 -9.55 -12.78
N HIS A 101 2.66 -8.98 -11.77
CA HIS A 101 1.99 -8.10 -10.81
C HIS A 101 2.58 -6.71 -10.95
N ILE A 102 1.78 -5.77 -11.46
CA ILE A 102 2.26 -4.43 -11.84
C ILE A 102 1.43 -3.39 -11.10
N ILE A 103 2.11 -2.49 -10.39
CA ILE A 103 1.49 -1.36 -9.70
C ILE A 103 1.80 -0.09 -10.46
N THR A 104 0.79 0.74 -10.75
CA THR A 104 0.97 2.07 -11.33
C THR A 104 0.59 3.17 -10.34
N MET A 105 1.35 4.27 -10.34
CA MET A 105 1.08 5.44 -9.50
C MET A 105 1.38 6.73 -10.28
N LEU A 106 0.37 7.19 -11.02
CA LEU A 106 0.51 8.21 -12.07
C LEU A 106 -0.33 9.46 -11.77
N PRO A 107 -0.02 10.62 -12.41
CA PRO A 107 -0.63 11.88 -12.01
C PRO A 107 -2.10 12.07 -12.41
N ALA A 108 -2.55 11.46 -13.51
CA ALA A 108 -3.89 11.69 -14.07
C ALA A 108 -4.31 10.61 -15.08
N THR A 109 -5.59 10.61 -15.44
CA THR A 109 -6.23 9.68 -16.39
C THR A 109 -5.43 9.50 -17.68
N GLN A 110 -5.03 10.59 -18.33
CA GLN A 110 -4.28 10.55 -19.60
C GLN A 110 -2.96 9.77 -19.48
N HIS A 111 -2.27 9.88 -18.35
CA HIS A 111 -0.99 9.20 -18.13
C HIS A 111 -1.20 7.69 -17.89
N VAL A 112 -2.29 7.31 -17.20
CA VAL A 112 -2.67 5.90 -17.06
C VAL A 112 -3.00 5.32 -18.42
N GLN A 113 -3.84 6.00 -19.21
CA GLN A 113 -4.16 5.57 -20.57
C GLN A 113 -2.89 5.41 -21.43
N GLU A 114 -2.00 6.40 -21.43
CA GLU A 114 -0.72 6.33 -22.15
C GLU A 114 0.15 5.15 -21.70
N VAL A 115 0.36 4.99 -20.40
CA VAL A 115 1.19 3.90 -19.84
C VAL A 115 0.62 2.52 -20.15
N TYR A 116 -0.70 2.38 -20.18
CA TYR A 116 -1.34 1.10 -20.44
C TYR A 116 -1.45 0.80 -21.94
N THR A 117 -1.91 1.74 -22.76
CA THR A 117 -2.37 1.49 -24.13
C THR A 117 -1.40 1.90 -25.23
N SER A 118 -0.32 2.63 -24.91
CA SER A 118 0.65 3.07 -25.93
C SER A 118 1.16 1.90 -26.76
N ARG A 119 1.09 2.04 -28.09
CA ARG A 119 1.49 0.99 -29.02
C ARG A 119 2.99 0.74 -28.94
N GLY A 120 3.38 -0.48 -28.62
CA GLY A 120 4.78 -0.93 -28.56
C GLY A 120 5.50 -0.61 -27.25
N THR A 121 5.05 0.40 -26.50
CA THR A 121 5.70 0.82 -25.24
C THR A 121 4.80 0.70 -24.01
N GLY A 122 3.47 0.58 -24.17
CA GLY A 122 2.52 0.45 -23.07
C GLY A 122 2.42 -0.97 -22.50
N ILE A 123 1.90 -1.09 -21.27
CA ILE A 123 1.75 -2.36 -20.55
C ILE A 123 1.06 -3.42 -21.42
N PHE A 124 -0.04 -3.05 -22.08
CA PHE A 124 -0.85 -3.99 -22.88
C PHE A 124 -0.16 -4.49 -24.16
N SER A 125 0.99 -3.90 -24.54
CA SER A 125 1.79 -4.38 -25.66
C SER A 125 2.66 -5.61 -25.31
N ALA A 126 2.92 -5.86 -24.02
CA ALA A 126 3.80 -6.93 -23.56
C ALA A 126 3.32 -7.63 -22.28
N ILE A 127 2.06 -7.43 -21.91
CA ILE A 127 1.45 -8.06 -20.73
C ILE A 127 1.45 -9.59 -20.85
N GLN A 128 1.82 -10.25 -19.76
CA GLN A 128 1.76 -11.70 -19.64
C GLN A 128 0.35 -12.15 -19.28
N GLU A 129 -0.07 -13.34 -19.73
CA GLU A 129 -1.32 -13.95 -19.30
C GLU A 129 -1.37 -14.13 -17.77
N ASN A 130 -2.58 -14.01 -17.22
CA ASN A 130 -2.86 -14.11 -15.78
C ASN A 130 -2.13 -13.03 -14.95
N SER A 131 -1.92 -11.84 -15.52
CA SER A 131 -1.36 -10.70 -14.78
C SER A 131 -2.39 -10.03 -13.87
N LEU A 132 -1.91 -9.35 -12.84
CA LEU A 132 -2.68 -8.43 -11.99
C LEU A 132 -2.12 -7.02 -12.16
N LEU A 133 -2.96 -6.11 -12.65
CA LEU A 133 -2.66 -4.69 -12.80
C LEU A 133 -3.36 -3.94 -11.65
N VAL A 134 -2.59 -3.15 -10.90
CA VAL A 134 -3.08 -2.39 -9.74
C VAL A 134 -2.81 -0.91 -9.99
N ASP A 135 -3.84 -0.17 -10.38
CA ASP A 135 -3.69 1.29 -10.57
C ASP A 135 -3.99 2.04 -9.28
N SER A 136 -2.95 2.60 -8.66
CA SER A 136 -3.05 3.38 -7.43
C SER A 136 -3.25 4.88 -7.68
N SER A 137 -3.36 5.27 -8.95
CA SER A 137 -3.61 6.65 -9.38
C SER A 137 -5.02 7.12 -8.99
N THR A 138 -5.24 8.43 -8.95
CA THR A 138 -6.60 8.99 -8.87
C THR A 138 -7.01 9.41 -10.28
N ILE A 139 -8.00 8.71 -10.86
CA ILE A 139 -8.44 8.88 -12.25
C ILE A 139 -9.97 8.78 -12.36
N ASP A 140 -10.50 9.02 -13.56
CA ASP A 140 -11.92 8.86 -13.84
C ASP A 140 -12.35 7.39 -13.67
N PRO A 141 -13.48 7.10 -12.97
CA PRO A 141 -13.98 5.73 -12.82
C PRO A 141 -14.22 5.04 -14.16
N ALA A 142 -14.69 5.77 -15.18
CA ALA A 142 -14.92 5.25 -16.51
C ALA A 142 -13.62 4.81 -17.20
N ALA A 143 -12.53 5.58 -17.07
CA ALA A 143 -11.24 5.20 -17.61
C ALA A 143 -10.67 3.96 -16.92
N SER A 144 -10.89 3.84 -15.60
CA SER A 144 -10.53 2.64 -14.86
C SER A 144 -11.28 1.39 -15.36
N GLN A 145 -12.58 1.53 -15.62
CA GLN A 145 -13.41 0.46 -16.20
C GLN A 145 -12.97 0.09 -17.61
N GLU A 146 -12.58 1.06 -18.44
CA GLU A 146 -12.00 0.83 -19.77
C GLU A 146 -10.70 0.00 -19.68
N MET A 147 -9.78 0.36 -18.78
CA MET A 147 -8.55 -0.41 -18.59
C MET A 147 -8.84 -1.84 -18.12
N ALA A 148 -9.84 -2.03 -17.26
CA ALA A 148 -10.23 -3.37 -16.83
C ALA A 148 -10.85 -4.22 -17.95
N ALA A 149 -11.62 -3.61 -18.85
CA ALA A 149 -12.15 -4.31 -20.02
C ALA A 149 -11.01 -4.81 -20.91
N ILE A 150 -10.04 -3.95 -21.23
CA ILE A 150 -8.87 -4.32 -22.06
C ILE A 150 -8.01 -5.39 -21.35
N ALA A 151 -7.82 -5.29 -20.03
CA ALA A 151 -7.09 -6.31 -19.27
C ALA A 151 -7.79 -7.67 -19.33
N THR A 152 -9.12 -7.69 -19.27
CA THR A 152 -9.92 -8.92 -19.35
C THR A 152 -9.80 -9.59 -20.72
N GLU A 153 -9.80 -8.81 -21.81
CA GLU A 153 -9.54 -9.31 -23.17
C GLU A 153 -8.15 -9.94 -23.34
N LYS A 154 -7.22 -9.66 -22.40
CA LYS A 154 -5.85 -10.18 -22.37
C LYS A 154 -5.62 -11.19 -21.23
N ASP A 155 -6.68 -11.87 -20.80
CA ASP A 155 -6.65 -12.90 -19.75
C ASP A 155 -5.98 -12.42 -18.45
N SER A 156 -6.20 -11.15 -18.09
CA SER A 156 -5.57 -10.49 -16.95
C SER A 156 -6.60 -9.74 -16.10
N SER A 157 -6.26 -9.53 -14.83
CA SER A 157 -7.07 -8.78 -13.87
C SER A 157 -6.58 -7.34 -13.74
N TYR A 158 -7.52 -6.43 -13.50
CA TYR A 158 -7.25 -5.04 -13.17
C TYR A 158 -8.02 -4.67 -11.89
N VAL A 159 -7.40 -3.87 -11.03
CA VAL A 159 -8.05 -3.22 -9.89
C VAL A 159 -7.65 -1.75 -9.84
N ASP A 160 -8.60 -0.86 -9.56
CA ASP A 160 -8.31 0.50 -9.11
C ASP A 160 -8.10 0.50 -7.61
N ALA A 161 -7.03 1.11 -7.14
CA ALA A 161 -6.64 1.18 -5.74
C ALA A 161 -6.14 2.59 -5.36
N PRO A 162 -6.88 3.68 -5.64
CA PRO A 162 -6.46 5.02 -5.27
C PRO A 162 -6.17 5.15 -3.76
N VAL A 163 -5.25 6.05 -3.45
CA VAL A 163 -4.68 6.19 -2.10
C VAL A 163 -5.07 7.49 -1.40
N SER A 164 -5.11 7.46 -0.07
CA SER A 164 -5.26 8.64 0.79
C SER A 164 -4.25 8.63 1.95
N GLY A 165 -3.90 9.83 2.45
CA GLY A 165 -2.94 10.03 3.55
C GLY A 165 -1.70 10.88 3.20
N GLY A 166 -1.49 11.17 1.91
CA GLY A 166 -0.40 12.03 1.45
C GLY A 166 1.00 11.40 1.56
N VAL A 167 2.03 12.20 1.25
CA VAL A 167 3.43 11.76 1.14
C VAL A 167 3.96 11.15 2.44
N ASN A 168 3.59 11.74 3.60
CA ASN A 168 4.00 11.21 4.90
C ASN A 168 3.44 9.80 5.14
N ALA A 169 2.16 9.56 4.85
CA ALA A 169 1.59 8.23 4.96
C ALA A 169 2.20 7.25 3.96
N ALA A 170 2.56 7.70 2.74
CA ALA A 170 3.30 6.87 1.79
C ALA A 170 4.68 6.47 2.32
N ARG A 171 5.43 7.41 2.90
CA ARG A 171 6.73 7.14 3.53
C ARG A 171 6.62 6.15 4.69
N ASP A 172 5.58 6.28 5.50
CA ASP A 172 5.41 5.53 6.74
C ASP A 172 4.60 4.22 6.56
N ALA A 173 4.38 3.80 5.30
CA ALA A 173 3.57 2.63 4.95
C ALA A 173 2.17 2.63 5.59
N ALA A 174 1.57 3.81 5.69
CA ALA A 174 0.35 4.08 6.46
C ALA A 174 -0.81 4.58 5.59
N LEU A 175 -0.71 4.45 4.26
CA LEU A 175 -1.77 4.83 3.33
C LEU A 175 -3.08 4.07 3.58
N THR A 176 -4.18 4.71 3.18
CA THR A 176 -5.46 4.03 2.97
C THR A 176 -5.65 3.78 1.48
N PHE A 177 -5.82 2.53 1.09
CA PHE A 177 -6.17 2.09 -0.26
C PHE A 177 -7.67 1.81 -0.35
N MET A 178 -8.33 2.38 -1.35
CA MET A 178 -9.75 2.19 -1.66
C MET A 178 -9.83 1.35 -2.93
N VAL A 179 -10.16 0.07 -2.84
CA VAL A 179 -9.91 -0.89 -3.92
C VAL A 179 -11.21 -1.31 -4.61
N GLY A 180 -11.36 -0.98 -5.89
CA GLY A 180 -12.37 -1.51 -6.79
C GLY A 180 -11.83 -2.70 -7.58
N GLY A 181 -12.55 -3.83 -7.58
CA GLY A 181 -12.13 -5.04 -8.27
C GLY A 181 -12.98 -6.27 -7.91
N ALA A 182 -12.84 -7.35 -8.69
CA ALA A 182 -13.44 -8.62 -8.31
C ALA A 182 -12.83 -9.13 -6.98
N PRO A 183 -13.57 -9.87 -6.13
CA PRO A 183 -13.08 -10.32 -4.82
C PRO A 183 -11.73 -11.04 -4.88
N ARG A 184 -11.54 -11.92 -5.86
CA ARG A 184 -10.26 -12.64 -6.06
C ARG A 184 -9.11 -11.69 -6.41
N SER A 185 -9.34 -10.72 -7.29
CA SER A 185 -8.33 -9.73 -7.68
C SER A 185 -7.99 -8.80 -6.51
N PHE A 186 -8.98 -8.46 -5.67
CA PHE A 186 -8.79 -7.73 -4.43
C PHE A 186 -7.90 -8.49 -3.44
N GLU A 187 -8.17 -9.77 -3.18
CA GLU A 187 -7.37 -10.59 -2.28
C GLU A 187 -5.90 -10.67 -2.74
N MET A 188 -5.67 -10.83 -4.03
CA MET A 188 -4.32 -10.83 -4.61
C MET A 188 -3.65 -9.46 -4.45
N ALA A 189 -4.36 -8.36 -4.72
CA ALA A 189 -3.82 -7.01 -4.57
C ALA A 189 -3.51 -6.67 -3.11
N GLN A 190 -4.37 -7.11 -2.17
CA GLN A 190 -4.25 -6.82 -0.74
C GLN A 190 -2.90 -7.29 -0.16
N LYS A 191 -2.34 -8.42 -0.65
CA LYS A 191 -1.01 -8.91 -0.29
C LYS A 191 0.08 -7.85 -0.47
N TYR A 192 0.01 -7.08 -1.55
CA TYR A 192 1.00 -6.06 -1.90
C TYR A 192 0.64 -4.70 -1.29
N LEU A 193 -0.64 -4.32 -1.34
CA LEU A 193 -1.11 -3.03 -0.83
C LEU A 193 -0.91 -2.89 0.68
N SER A 194 -1.06 -3.98 1.44
CA SER A 194 -0.86 -3.98 2.91
C SER A 194 0.60 -3.76 3.33
N VAL A 195 1.55 -3.83 2.39
CA VAL A 195 2.96 -3.49 2.64
C VAL A 195 3.19 -1.98 2.61
N MET A 196 2.35 -1.26 1.86
CA MET A 196 2.46 0.19 1.62
C MET A 196 1.38 0.98 2.36
N GLY A 197 0.39 0.30 2.94
CA GLY A 197 -0.78 0.93 3.57
C GLY A 197 -1.17 0.26 4.87
N ARG A 198 -1.80 1.06 5.73
CA ARG A 198 -2.40 0.61 6.99
C ARG A 198 -3.81 0.07 6.78
N ASN A 199 -4.56 0.67 5.86
CA ASN A 199 -5.94 0.28 5.56
C ASN A 199 -6.05 -0.09 4.09
N VAL A 200 -6.63 -1.26 3.80
CA VAL A 200 -6.93 -1.71 2.44
C VAL A 200 -8.38 -2.15 2.43
N VAL A 201 -9.25 -1.36 1.79
CA VAL A 201 -10.71 -1.52 1.85
C VAL A 201 -11.23 -1.96 0.49
N HIS A 202 -12.02 -3.03 0.44
CA HIS A 202 -12.70 -3.45 -0.79
C HIS A 202 -13.97 -2.61 -0.97
N CYS A 203 -14.02 -1.82 -2.04
CA CYS A 203 -15.10 -0.87 -2.32
C CYS A 203 -16.20 -1.43 -3.23
N GLY A 204 -15.98 -2.60 -3.84
CA GLY A 204 -16.88 -3.20 -4.82
C GLY A 204 -16.19 -3.47 -6.16
N PRO A 205 -16.90 -3.47 -7.30
CA PRO A 205 -16.32 -3.69 -8.62
C PRO A 205 -15.38 -2.55 -9.06
N VAL A 206 -14.67 -2.74 -10.18
CA VAL A 206 -13.78 -1.72 -10.75
C VAL A 206 -14.51 -0.38 -10.96
N GLY A 207 -13.83 0.70 -10.61
CA GLY A 207 -14.32 2.08 -10.61
C GLY A 207 -14.88 2.53 -9.26
N THR A 208 -15.23 1.61 -8.35
CA THR A 208 -15.74 1.98 -7.02
C THR A 208 -14.66 2.50 -6.08
N GLY A 209 -13.40 2.09 -6.23
CA GLY A 209 -12.28 2.67 -5.51
C GLY A 209 -12.08 4.14 -5.90
N GLN A 210 -12.12 4.45 -7.20
CA GLN A 210 -12.12 5.82 -7.71
C GLN A 210 -13.33 6.62 -7.22
N ALA A 211 -14.54 6.05 -7.23
CA ALA A 211 -15.73 6.71 -6.71
C ALA A 211 -15.58 7.06 -5.22
N ALA A 212 -15.12 6.12 -4.39
CA ALA A 212 -14.83 6.36 -2.99
C ALA A 212 -13.78 7.47 -2.80
N LYS A 213 -12.73 7.47 -3.64
CA LYS A 213 -11.68 8.49 -3.59
C LYS A 213 -12.19 9.87 -3.99
N ILE A 214 -13.04 9.96 -5.00
CA ILE A 214 -13.68 11.21 -5.42
C ILE A 214 -14.53 11.78 -4.28
N CYS A 215 -15.37 10.95 -3.65
CA CYS A 215 -16.16 11.38 -2.49
C CYS A 215 -15.26 11.87 -1.34
N ASN A 216 -14.18 11.14 -1.03
CA ASN A 216 -13.19 11.55 -0.02
C ASN A 216 -12.57 12.91 -0.35
N ASN A 217 -12.12 13.11 -1.59
CA ASN A 217 -11.45 14.35 -2.00
C ASN A 217 -12.42 15.52 -2.13
N MET A 218 -13.69 15.28 -2.48
CA MET A 218 -14.73 16.30 -2.45
C MET A 218 -14.97 16.81 -1.02
N LEU A 219 -15.09 15.90 -0.05
CA LEU A 219 -15.23 16.27 1.35
C LEU A 219 -14.01 17.05 1.86
N LEU A 220 -12.80 16.59 1.50
CA LEU A 220 -11.56 17.30 1.77
C LEU A 220 -11.60 18.75 1.22
N GLY A 221 -11.97 18.92 -0.06
CA GLY A 221 -12.07 20.25 -0.67
C GLY A 221 -13.04 21.19 0.04
N ILE A 222 -14.21 20.68 0.44
CA ILE A 222 -15.21 21.46 1.21
C ILE A 222 -14.66 21.83 2.59
N SER A 223 -14.03 20.89 3.28
CA SER A 223 -13.40 21.11 4.59
C SER A 223 -12.26 22.14 4.51
N MET A 224 -11.41 22.10 3.48
CA MET A 224 -10.38 23.10 3.21
C MET A 224 -10.95 24.52 3.08
N ILE A 225 -12.04 24.68 2.33
CA ILE A 225 -12.69 25.98 2.14
C ILE A 225 -13.26 26.48 3.46
N GLY A 226 -14.02 25.64 4.17
CA GLY A 226 -14.61 26.00 5.46
C GLY A 226 -13.56 26.37 6.52
N THR A 227 -12.46 25.61 6.57
CA THR A 227 -11.32 25.90 7.45
C THR A 227 -10.69 27.24 7.12
N SER A 228 -10.44 27.51 5.84
CA SER A 228 -9.81 28.75 5.38
C SER A 228 -10.68 29.97 5.69
N GLU A 229 -11.99 29.88 5.49
CA GLU A 229 -12.93 30.95 5.81
C GLU A 229 -13.05 31.18 7.32
N ALA A 230 -13.17 30.12 8.12
CA ALA A 230 -13.25 30.20 9.57
C ALA A 230 -11.98 30.81 10.19
N MET A 231 -10.80 30.40 9.71
CA MET A 231 -9.51 30.95 10.14
C MET A 231 -9.39 32.44 9.81
N ASN A 232 -9.77 32.83 8.59
CA ASN A 232 -9.76 34.24 8.18
C ASN A 232 -10.77 35.10 8.97
N LEU A 233 -11.97 34.56 9.22
CA LEU A 233 -12.96 35.22 10.07
C LEU A 233 -12.43 35.40 11.49
N GLY A 234 -11.89 34.35 12.09
CA GLY A 234 -11.32 34.41 13.44
C GLY A 234 -10.21 35.44 13.57
N LYS A 235 -9.29 35.52 12.59
CA LYS A 235 -8.25 36.54 12.52
C LYS A 235 -8.82 37.96 12.48
N LYS A 236 -9.86 38.20 11.65
CA LYS A 236 -10.55 39.50 11.58
C LYS A 236 -11.28 39.86 12.88
N LEU A 237 -11.75 38.85 13.62
CA LEU A 237 -12.36 39.00 14.94
C LEU A 237 -11.34 39.11 16.09
N GLY A 238 -10.04 39.14 15.78
CA GLY A 238 -8.97 39.36 16.74
C GLY A 238 -8.42 38.10 17.40
N LEU A 239 -8.75 36.90 16.90
CA LEU A 239 -8.17 35.65 17.39
C LEU A 239 -6.78 35.41 16.79
N GLU A 240 -5.86 34.93 17.63
CA GLU A 240 -4.56 34.45 17.18
C GLU A 240 -4.72 33.12 16.42
N PRO A 241 -4.15 32.96 15.21
CA PRO A 241 -4.37 31.78 14.38
C PRO A 241 -4.02 30.45 15.04
N LYS A 242 -2.91 30.33 15.77
CA LYS A 242 -2.52 29.06 16.42
C LYS A 242 -3.47 28.68 17.54
N LEU A 243 -3.95 29.66 18.32
CA LEU A 243 -4.97 29.45 19.34
C LEU A 243 -6.27 28.94 18.71
N LEU A 244 -6.73 29.59 17.63
CA LEU A 244 -7.94 29.16 16.93
C LEU A 244 -7.80 27.76 16.34
N ALA A 245 -6.69 27.46 15.66
CA ALA A 245 -6.41 26.12 15.14
C ALA A 245 -6.41 25.06 16.26
N LYS A 246 -5.86 25.37 17.44
CA LYS A 246 -5.92 24.48 18.61
C LYS A 246 -7.35 24.24 19.10
N ILE A 247 -8.18 25.28 19.14
CA ILE A 247 -9.59 25.18 19.53
C ILE A 247 -10.35 24.30 18.52
N LEU A 248 -10.20 24.54 17.22
CA LEU A 248 -10.84 23.75 16.16
C LEU A 248 -10.46 22.27 16.26
N ASN A 249 -9.18 21.96 16.43
CA ASN A 249 -8.67 20.59 16.56
C ASN A 249 -9.14 19.83 17.82
N THR A 250 -9.64 20.54 18.83
CA THR A 250 -10.17 19.93 20.08
C THR A 250 -11.69 20.03 20.20
N SER A 251 -12.35 20.60 19.19
CA SER A 251 -13.79 20.84 19.16
C SER A 251 -14.45 20.15 17.97
N SER A 252 -15.77 20.37 17.79
CA SER A 252 -16.55 19.75 16.71
C SER A 252 -16.21 20.25 15.30
N GLY A 253 -15.40 21.32 15.18
CA GLY A 253 -14.94 21.83 13.88
C GLY A 253 -13.82 21.02 13.25
N ARG A 254 -13.22 20.07 13.98
CA ARG A 254 -12.03 19.31 13.57
C ARG A 254 -12.22 18.58 12.23
N CYS A 255 -11.32 18.85 11.29
CA CYS A 255 -11.12 18.09 10.05
C CYS A 255 -9.66 17.68 9.84
N TRP A 256 -9.33 16.98 8.73
CA TRP A 256 -7.96 16.50 8.47
C TRP A 256 -6.99 17.65 8.19
N GLU A 257 -7.50 18.74 7.64
CA GLU A 257 -6.78 19.91 7.20
C GLU A 257 -6.33 20.79 8.36
N ASP A 258 -7.14 20.86 9.41
CA ASP A 258 -6.81 21.56 10.66
C ASP A 258 -5.53 21.00 11.32
N LEU A 259 -5.27 19.70 11.16
CA LEU A 259 -4.07 19.05 11.72
C LEU A 259 -2.81 19.56 11.03
N ASN A 260 -2.86 19.82 9.72
CA ASN A 260 -1.71 20.31 8.97
C ASN A 260 -1.38 21.77 9.30
N CYS A 261 -2.37 22.60 9.64
CA CYS A 261 -2.15 23.97 10.10
C CYS A 261 -1.41 24.05 11.44
N SER A 262 -1.52 23.04 12.30
CA SER A 262 -0.84 23.02 13.61
C SER A 262 0.65 22.68 13.55
N HIS A 263 1.12 22.11 12.43
CA HIS A 263 2.52 21.72 12.22
C HIS A 263 3.37 22.76 11.48
N ASP A 264 2.76 23.80 10.89
CA ASP A 264 3.48 24.89 10.25
C ASP A 264 3.98 25.91 11.30
N GLN A 265 5.11 25.59 11.93
CA GLN A 265 5.70 26.42 12.98
C GLN A 265 6.46 27.65 12.47
N GLY A 266 6.46 27.97 11.17
CA GLY A 266 7.36 29.02 10.67
C GLY A 266 6.87 29.94 9.56
N SER A 267 5.88 29.56 8.74
CA SER A 267 5.59 30.30 7.49
C SER A 267 4.48 31.34 7.60
N GLY A 268 3.62 31.25 8.61
CA GLY A 268 2.41 32.09 8.71
C GLY A 268 1.40 31.88 7.59
N SER A 269 1.52 30.82 6.77
CA SER A 269 0.53 30.43 5.77
C SER A 269 -0.46 29.39 6.33
N CYS A 270 -1.25 29.84 7.30
CA CYS A 270 -2.68 29.54 7.39
C CYS A 270 -3.39 30.90 7.19
#